data_AF-A0A1Y3B2C2-F1
#
_entry.id   AF-A0A1Y3B2C2-F1
#
_cell.length_a   1.000
_cell.length_b   1.000
_cell.length_c   1.000
_cell.angle_alpha   90.00
_cell.angle_beta   90.00
_cell.angle_gamma   90.00
#
_symmetry.space_group_name_H-M   'P 1'
#
loop_
_entity.id
_entity.type
_entity.pdbx_description
1 polymer ?
#
loop_
_entity_poly.entity_id
_entity_poly.type
_entity_poly.pdbx_seq_one_letter_code
_entity_poly.pdbx_strand_id
1 'polypeptide(L)'
;MFPIWKLRARGAFLPKEYGHLTNYSIIFTIVQLLDDSNNITTGQSSSYRVVKRPWASPIAPTATDQHYIPAKEIEHTFKLTRDDIFDQSYRYRLRIDTNSKESIGITVTMSGFSELSADGIILAAFVLVFLYVLIIFEIVNRTLAAMLGATAAITCLTLIRDRPSLAKVVSWLDVETLSLLFGMMILVAILCETGFFDYVAVVAFRLAKGRTWPLIFTLCIFTGVMSAFLDNVTTILLMTPVTIRLCEIKNIEPKHVLISLVIISNIGGAATPVGDPPNVIIISSSSIQQQGINFGSFTMHMMPGIILSFIATLIYIRIYYRNLSNLEFQDRKI
;
A
#
# COMPACT_ATOMS: atom_id res chain seq x y z
N MET A 1 -25.65 -8.02 -11.47
CA MET A 1 -24.96 -7.73 -10.19
C MET A 1 -25.85 -6.78 -9.42
N PHE A 2 -26.30 -7.18 -8.24
CA PHE A 2 -27.20 -6.34 -7.46
C PHE A 2 -26.36 -5.40 -6.59
N PRO A 3 -26.65 -4.09 -6.58
CA PRO A 3 -25.96 -3.17 -5.69
C PRO A 3 -26.26 -3.53 -4.24
N ILE A 4 -25.20 -3.73 -3.46
CA ILE A 4 -25.25 -3.67 -2.02
C ILE A 4 -25.14 -2.21 -1.62
N TRP A 5 -26.08 -1.69 -0.85
CA TRP A 5 -25.96 -0.37 -0.26
C TRP A 5 -25.53 -0.50 1.19
N LYS A 6 -24.30 -0.07 1.48
CA LYS A 6 -23.83 0.11 2.84
C LYS A 6 -24.26 1.51 3.29
N LEU A 7 -25.16 1.55 4.26
CA LEU A 7 -25.57 2.76 4.94
C LEU A 7 -24.73 2.93 6.21
N ARG A 8 -24.00 4.03 6.30
CA ARG A 8 -23.35 4.47 7.54
C ARG A 8 -24.09 5.70 8.04
N ALA A 9 -24.48 5.69 9.30
CA ALA A 9 -25.09 6.84 9.95
C ALA A 9 -24.31 7.17 11.22
N ARG A 10 -23.99 8.45 11.42
CA ARG A 10 -23.32 8.95 12.63
C ARG A 10 -24.21 9.99 13.31
N GLY A 11 -24.41 9.83 14.61
CA GLY A 11 -25.32 10.67 15.39
C GLY A 11 -25.41 10.20 16.84
N ALA A 12 -26.42 10.65 17.57
CA ALA A 12 -26.68 10.26 18.96
C ALA A 12 -27.29 8.85 19.08
N PHE A 13 -26.72 7.86 18.38
CA PHE A 13 -27.24 6.49 18.36
C PHE A 13 -26.81 5.71 19.61
N LEU A 14 -27.74 4.94 20.17
CA LEU A 14 -27.45 4.00 21.24
C LEU A 14 -27.04 2.64 20.67
N PRO A 15 -26.15 1.89 21.34
CA PRO A 15 -25.92 0.49 21.02
C PRO A 15 -27.22 -0.31 21.15
N LYS A 16 -27.40 -1.37 20.35
CA LYS A 16 -28.64 -2.17 20.34
C LYS A 16 -28.95 -2.77 21.72
N GLU A 17 -27.91 -3.07 22.50
CA GLU A 17 -27.99 -3.63 23.84
C GLU A 17 -28.67 -2.68 24.83
N TYR A 18 -28.58 -1.37 24.59
CA TYR A 18 -29.19 -0.31 25.40
C TYR A 18 -30.49 0.23 24.79
N GLY A 19 -31.06 -0.46 23.80
CA GLY A 19 -32.29 -0.04 23.13
C GLY A 19 -33.48 0.11 24.09
N HIS A 20 -33.50 -0.63 25.20
CA HIS A 20 -34.54 -0.52 26.23
C HIS A 20 -34.49 0.77 27.05
N LEU A 21 -33.40 1.55 26.98
CA LEU A 21 -33.24 2.80 27.71
C LEU A 21 -33.90 4.00 27.02
N THR A 22 -34.46 3.81 25.82
CA THR A 22 -35.06 4.88 25.02
C THR A 22 -36.32 4.39 24.32
N ASN A 23 -37.31 5.28 24.22
CA ASN A 23 -38.47 5.07 23.35
C ASN A 23 -38.25 5.74 21.98
N TYR A 24 -37.11 6.38 21.75
CA TYR A 24 -36.81 7.09 20.50
C TYR A 24 -35.99 6.23 19.55
N SER A 25 -36.41 6.17 18.29
CA SER A 25 -35.73 5.42 17.22
C SER A 25 -35.80 6.16 15.89
N ILE A 26 -34.72 6.05 15.12
CA ILE A 26 -34.69 6.43 13.70
C ILE A 26 -34.83 5.15 12.90
N ILE A 27 -35.67 5.19 11.88
CA ILE A 27 -35.95 4.09 10.97
C ILE A 27 -35.44 4.48 9.59
N PHE A 28 -34.52 3.66 9.05
CA PHE A 28 -34.02 3.78 7.70
C PHE A 28 -34.71 2.77 6.80
N THR A 29 -35.40 3.24 5.76
CA THR A 29 -36.12 2.37 4.82
C THR A 29 -35.74 2.71 3.39
N ILE A 30 -35.41 1.70 2.59
CA ILE A 30 -35.27 1.87 1.15
C ILE A 30 -36.64 1.69 0.51
N VAL A 31 -37.13 2.74 -0.14
CA VAL A 31 -38.40 2.74 -0.83
C VAL A 31 -38.21 2.94 -2.34
N GLN A 32 -39.05 2.28 -3.13
CA GLN A 32 -39.19 2.47 -4.56
C GLN A 32 -40.37 3.40 -4.81
N LEU A 33 -40.17 4.42 -5.65
CA LEU A 33 -41.23 5.29 -6.11
C LEU A 33 -41.98 4.59 -7.24
N LEU A 34 -43.31 4.49 -7.13
CA LEU A 34 -44.17 3.80 -8.11
C LEU A 34 -44.74 4.74 -9.18
N ASP A 35 -44.54 6.06 -9.06
CA ASP A 35 -45.18 7.06 -9.91
C ASP A 35 -44.16 8.07 -10.48
N ASP A 36 -44.26 8.33 -11.79
CA ASP A 36 -43.37 9.19 -12.58
C ASP A 36 -43.99 10.57 -12.86
N SER A 37 -45.14 10.88 -12.27
CA SER A 37 -45.79 12.17 -12.49
C SER A 37 -44.99 13.32 -11.82
N ASN A 38 -44.35 14.15 -12.65
CA ASN A 38 -43.64 15.38 -12.27
C ASN A 38 -44.53 16.47 -11.62
N ASN A 39 -45.77 16.18 -11.23
CA ASN A 39 -46.65 17.14 -10.57
C ASN A 39 -46.45 17.11 -9.05
N ILE A 40 -45.42 17.82 -8.61
CA ILE A 40 -45.25 18.18 -7.20
C ILE A 40 -46.23 19.32 -6.88
N THR A 41 -47.50 18.98 -6.65
CA THR A 41 -48.38 19.79 -5.82
C THR A 41 -48.45 19.15 -4.44
N THR A 42 -48.03 19.93 -3.45
CA THR A 42 -48.03 19.66 -2.01
C THR A 42 -49.24 18.84 -1.55
N GLY A 43 -48.98 17.63 -1.02
CA GLY A 43 -49.89 16.94 -0.12
C GLY A 43 -50.46 15.59 -0.56
N GLN A 44 -50.24 15.11 -1.79
CA GLN A 44 -50.68 13.76 -2.18
C GLN A 44 -49.61 12.71 -1.90
N SER A 45 -49.98 11.66 -1.16
CA SER A 45 -49.12 10.53 -0.83
C SER A 45 -48.62 9.87 -2.12
N SER A 46 -47.38 10.16 -2.52
CA SER A 46 -46.71 9.38 -3.57
C SER A 46 -46.75 7.91 -3.15
N SER A 47 -47.33 7.04 -3.98
CA SER A 47 -47.35 5.62 -3.69
C SER A 47 -45.90 5.11 -3.70
N TYR A 48 -45.47 4.56 -2.57
CA TYR A 48 -44.13 3.99 -2.42
C TYR A 48 -44.24 2.53 -2.02
N ARG A 49 -43.36 1.69 -2.60
CA ARG A 49 -43.21 0.31 -2.19
C ARG A 49 -41.98 0.18 -1.31
N VAL A 50 -42.15 -0.42 -0.14
CA VAL A 50 -41.01 -0.78 0.71
C VAL A 50 -40.25 -1.90 0.02
N VAL A 51 -39.00 -1.62 -0.35
CA VAL A 51 -38.14 -2.56 -1.06
C VAL A 51 -37.43 -3.47 -0.06
N LYS A 52 -36.91 -2.89 1.03
CA LYS A 52 -36.21 -3.62 2.08
C LYS A 52 -36.77 -3.34 3.46
N ARG A 53 -36.62 -4.34 4.34
CA ARG A 53 -37.07 -4.27 5.73
C ARG A 53 -36.50 -3.00 6.39
N PRO A 54 -37.35 -2.22 7.09
CA PRO A 54 -36.90 -1.04 7.80
C PRO A 54 -35.82 -1.40 8.82
N TRP A 55 -34.73 -0.66 8.84
CA TRP A 55 -33.70 -0.78 9.87
C TRP A 55 -33.91 0.31 10.92
N ALA A 56 -34.41 -0.10 12.09
CA ALA A 56 -34.56 0.78 13.23
C ALA A 56 -33.28 0.81 14.08
N SER A 57 -32.83 2.01 14.46
CA SER A 57 -31.75 2.22 15.43
C SER A 57 -32.24 3.10 16.58
N PRO A 58 -32.01 2.68 17.84
CA PRO A 58 -32.37 3.49 19.01
C PRO A 58 -31.48 4.74 19.08
N ILE A 59 -32.06 5.83 19.57
CA ILE A 59 -31.41 7.14 19.73
C ILE A 59 -31.42 7.51 21.19
N ALA A 60 -30.36 8.12 21.68
CA ALA A 60 -30.35 8.67 23.01
C ALA A 60 -31.44 9.75 23.20
N PRO A 61 -32.14 9.76 24.34
CA PRO A 61 -33.09 10.83 24.66
C PRO A 61 -32.36 12.17 24.78
N THR A 62 -32.89 13.22 24.19
CA THR A 62 -32.20 14.51 24.05
C THR A 62 -32.44 15.49 25.22
N ALA A 63 -32.81 14.97 26.40
CA ALA A 63 -32.99 15.77 27.62
C ALA A 63 -32.34 15.14 28.87
N THR A 64 -31.12 15.58 29.21
CA THR A 64 -30.73 15.97 30.58
C THR A 64 -29.39 16.74 30.55
N ASP A 65 -29.40 17.96 31.08
CA ASP A 65 -28.41 19.07 30.96
C ASP A 65 -26.94 18.80 31.38
N GLN A 66 -26.48 17.55 31.53
CA GLN A 66 -25.13 17.30 32.08
C GLN A 66 -24.31 16.18 31.44
N HIS A 67 -24.82 15.46 30.43
CA HIS A 67 -24.03 14.38 29.80
C HIS A 67 -23.96 14.56 28.28
N TYR A 68 -22.80 15.03 27.81
CA TYR A 68 -22.47 15.01 26.38
C TYR A 68 -22.42 13.56 25.89
N ILE A 69 -23.34 13.20 24.99
CA ILE A 69 -23.37 11.87 24.39
C ILE A 69 -22.50 11.91 23.13
N PRO A 70 -21.37 11.18 23.10
CA PRO A 70 -20.50 11.18 21.94
C PRO A 70 -21.23 10.61 20.72
N ALA A 71 -21.06 11.26 19.57
CA ALA A 71 -21.67 10.80 18.32
C ALA A 71 -21.12 9.42 17.93
N LYS A 72 -21.98 8.40 17.95
CA LYS A 72 -21.66 7.03 17.60
C LYS A 72 -21.96 6.78 16.12
N GLU A 73 -21.09 6.02 15.48
CA GLU A 73 -21.29 5.53 14.11
C GLU A 73 -21.96 4.16 14.14
N ILE A 74 -23.00 4.00 13.34
CA ILE A 74 -23.72 2.74 13.12
C ILE A 74 -23.68 2.40 11.64
N GLU A 75 -23.57 1.11 11.34
CA GLU A 75 -23.51 0.61 9.97
C GLU A 75 -24.58 -0.45 9.73
N HIS A 76 -25.23 -0.36 8.57
CA HIS A 76 -26.13 -1.40 8.09
C HIS A 76 -25.97 -1.62 6.60
N THR A 77 -26.11 -2.87 6.17
CA THR A 77 -25.90 -3.26 4.79
C THR A 77 -27.21 -3.77 4.20
N PHE A 78 -27.78 -3.00 3.28
CA PHE A 78 -28.94 -3.39 2.51
C PHE A 78 -28.48 -4.13 1.25
N LYS A 79 -28.63 -5.44 1.25
CA LYS A 79 -28.36 -6.28 0.07
C LYS A 79 -29.59 -6.32 -0.83
N LEU A 80 -29.59 -5.59 -1.93
CA LEU A 80 -30.66 -5.72 -2.92
C LEU A 80 -30.50 -7.07 -3.64
N THR A 81 -31.59 -7.80 -3.81
CA THR A 81 -31.65 -9.11 -4.49
C THR A 81 -32.42 -8.96 -5.80
N ARG A 82 -32.44 -10.01 -6.65
CA ARG A 82 -33.18 -9.99 -7.93
C ARG A 82 -34.66 -9.67 -7.76
N ASP A 83 -35.24 -10.09 -6.65
CA ASP A 83 -36.64 -9.84 -6.29
C ASP A 83 -36.88 -8.41 -5.78
N ASP A 84 -35.85 -7.57 -5.68
CA ASP A 84 -35.97 -6.16 -5.24
C ASP A 84 -35.67 -5.17 -6.38
N ILE A 85 -35.08 -5.65 -7.48
CA ILE A 85 -34.72 -4.85 -8.65
C ILE A 85 -35.59 -5.24 -9.82
N PHE A 86 -36.75 -4.61 -9.88
CA PHE A 86 -37.67 -4.71 -10.99
C PHE A 86 -37.38 -3.56 -11.95
N ASP A 87 -36.63 -3.83 -13.01
CA ASP A 87 -36.38 -2.94 -14.16
C ASP A 87 -35.50 -1.69 -13.94
N GLN A 88 -34.82 -1.23 -15.01
CA GLN A 88 -33.77 -0.21 -14.97
C GLN A 88 -34.26 1.24 -14.79
N SER A 89 -35.58 1.47 -14.77
CA SER A 89 -36.17 2.81 -14.81
C SER A 89 -36.58 3.39 -13.44
N TYR A 90 -36.45 2.64 -12.34
CA TYR A 90 -36.99 3.10 -11.06
C TYR A 90 -36.00 3.91 -10.22
N ARG A 91 -36.51 5.00 -9.64
CA ARG A 91 -35.81 5.82 -8.66
C ARG A 91 -36.05 5.27 -7.25
N TYR A 92 -34.97 4.86 -6.59
CA TYR A 92 -35.00 4.50 -5.18
C TYR A 92 -34.74 5.72 -4.31
N ARG A 93 -35.41 5.78 -3.15
CA ARG A 93 -35.23 6.83 -2.15
C ARG A 93 -34.92 6.20 -0.80
N LEU A 94 -33.91 6.73 -0.11
CA LEU A 94 -33.72 6.46 1.31
C LEU A 94 -34.72 7.32 2.08
N ARG A 95 -35.64 6.67 2.78
CA ARG A 95 -36.58 7.31 3.69
C ARG A 95 -36.06 7.16 5.12
N ILE A 96 -36.05 8.27 5.84
CA ILE A 96 -35.62 8.35 7.23
C ILE A 96 -36.82 8.87 8.02
N ASP A 97 -37.37 8.05 8.89
CA ASP A 97 -38.46 8.43 9.79
C ASP A 97 -37.96 8.40 11.24
N THR A 98 -38.43 9.32 12.08
CA THR A 98 -38.11 9.36 13.51
C THR A 98 -39.38 9.61 14.31
N ASN A 99 -39.43 9.05 15.51
CA ASN A 99 -40.50 9.32 16.48
C ASN A 99 -40.10 10.36 17.54
N SER A 100 -38.88 10.90 17.47
CA SER A 100 -38.45 12.02 18.33
C SER A 100 -39.08 13.34 17.85
N LYS A 101 -39.51 14.17 18.79
CA LYS A 101 -40.02 15.52 18.53
C LYS A 101 -38.91 16.57 18.46
N GLU A 102 -37.68 16.18 18.81
CA GLU A 102 -36.53 17.08 18.88
C GLU A 102 -35.63 16.95 17.64
N SER A 103 -34.94 18.04 17.30
CA SER A 103 -34.03 18.09 16.16
C SER A 103 -32.77 17.28 16.45
N ILE A 104 -32.54 16.23 15.65
CA ILE A 104 -31.37 15.36 15.80
C ILE A 104 -30.46 15.55 14.59
N GLY A 105 -29.20 15.92 14.85
CA GLY A 105 -28.17 15.95 13.82
C GLY A 105 -27.71 14.54 13.46
N ILE A 106 -27.90 14.14 12.20
CA ILE A 106 -27.36 12.89 11.66
C ILE A 106 -26.52 13.16 10.42
N THR A 107 -25.37 12.52 10.34
CA THR A 107 -24.59 12.43 9.10
C THR A 107 -24.83 11.06 8.50
N VAL A 108 -25.28 11.01 7.25
CA VAL A 108 -25.60 9.77 6.55
C VAL A 108 -24.73 9.66 5.30
N THR A 109 -24.01 8.54 5.20
CA THR A 109 -23.18 8.20 4.05
C THR A 109 -23.68 6.89 3.47
N MET A 110 -24.12 6.90 2.21
CA MET A 110 -24.53 5.69 1.51
C MET A 110 -23.47 5.36 0.45
N SER A 111 -22.93 4.14 0.53
CA SER A 111 -21.93 3.65 -0.42
C SER A 111 -22.48 2.41 -1.12
N GLY A 112 -22.53 2.47 -2.46
CA GLY A 112 -22.84 1.31 -3.28
C GLY A 112 -21.60 0.44 -3.46
N PHE A 113 -21.72 -0.83 -3.16
CA PHE A 113 -20.75 -1.86 -3.51
C PHE A 113 -21.45 -2.89 -4.37
N SER A 114 -20.72 -3.44 -5.33
CA SER A 114 -21.19 -4.55 -6.12
C SER A 114 -20.86 -5.85 -5.35
N GLU A 115 -21.78 -6.81 -5.22
CA GLU A 115 -21.46 -8.12 -4.60
C GLU A 115 -20.27 -8.72 -5.33
N LEU A 116 -19.15 -8.98 -4.63
CA LEU A 116 -17.94 -9.57 -5.20
C LEU A 116 -18.34 -10.88 -5.92
N SER A 117 -18.59 -10.78 -7.21
CA SER A 117 -19.11 -11.88 -8.01
C SER A 117 -17.96 -12.86 -8.24
N ALA A 118 -18.28 -14.15 -8.32
CA ALA A 118 -17.28 -15.17 -8.67
C ALA A 118 -16.52 -14.76 -9.95
N ASP A 119 -17.24 -14.18 -10.92
CA ASP A 119 -16.69 -13.64 -12.16
C ASP A 119 -15.64 -12.54 -11.92
N GLY A 120 -15.89 -11.61 -10.98
CA GLY A 120 -14.95 -10.55 -10.64
C GLY A 120 -13.66 -11.08 -10.01
N ILE A 121 -13.76 -12.13 -9.18
CA ILE A 121 -12.59 -12.79 -8.58
C ILE A 121 -11.77 -13.49 -9.67
N ILE A 122 -12.42 -14.23 -10.57
CA ILE A 122 -11.74 -14.96 -11.65
C ILE A 122 -11.01 -13.98 -12.57
N LEU A 123 -11.64 -12.87 -12.91
CA LEU A 123 -11.09 -11.89 -13.82
C LEU A 123 -9.99 -11.03 -13.15
N ALA A 124 -10.09 -10.74 -11.85
CA ALA A 124 -8.97 -10.17 -11.10
C ALA A 124 -7.77 -11.13 -11.03
N ALA A 125 -8.02 -12.44 -10.79
CA ALA A 125 -6.98 -13.46 -10.79
C ALA A 125 -6.31 -13.58 -12.17
N PHE A 126 -7.09 -13.52 -13.25
CA PHE A 126 -6.56 -13.52 -14.61
C PHE A 126 -5.64 -12.33 -14.87
N VAL A 127 -6.06 -11.10 -14.51
CA VAL A 127 -5.22 -9.90 -14.67
C VAL A 127 -3.93 -10.02 -13.86
N LEU A 128 -4.01 -10.55 -12.63
CA LEU A 128 -2.84 -10.75 -11.78
C LEU A 128 -1.86 -11.76 -12.37
N VAL A 129 -2.34 -12.91 -12.84
CA VAL A 129 -1.51 -13.93 -13.49
C VAL A 129 -0.89 -13.37 -14.77
N PHE A 130 -1.67 -12.68 -15.60
CA PHE A 130 -1.19 -12.02 -16.80
C PHE A 130 -0.05 -11.04 -16.51
N LEU A 131 -0.22 -10.18 -15.49
CA LEU A 131 0.82 -9.24 -15.07
C LEU A 131 2.08 -9.97 -14.58
N TYR A 132 1.92 -11.01 -13.76
CA TYR A 132 3.07 -11.78 -13.28
C TYR A 132 3.81 -12.50 -14.40
N VAL A 133 3.10 -13.07 -15.38
CA VAL A 133 3.74 -13.69 -16.55
C VAL A 133 4.57 -12.67 -17.32
N LEU A 134 4.02 -11.46 -17.57
CA LEU A 134 4.79 -10.40 -18.25
C LEU A 134 6.06 -9.99 -17.49
N ILE A 135 5.98 -9.89 -16.16
CA ILE A 135 7.10 -9.46 -15.31
C ILE A 135 8.15 -10.57 -15.16
N ILE A 136 7.73 -11.81 -14.84
CA ILE A 136 8.63 -12.93 -14.53
C ILE A 136 9.40 -13.38 -15.77
N PHE A 137 8.73 -13.47 -16.92
CA PHE A 137 9.37 -13.85 -18.18
C PHE A 137 10.02 -12.66 -18.90
N GLU A 138 9.98 -11.46 -18.29
CA GLU A 138 10.51 -10.19 -18.85
C GLU A 138 10.14 -9.97 -20.33
N ILE A 139 8.91 -10.37 -20.72
CA ILE A 139 8.42 -10.30 -22.12
C ILE A 139 8.39 -8.83 -22.59
N VAL A 140 8.10 -7.92 -21.66
CA VAL A 140 8.10 -6.47 -21.86
C VAL A 140 8.76 -5.77 -20.68
N ASN A 141 9.19 -4.52 -20.88
CA ASN A 141 9.71 -3.70 -19.80
C ASN A 141 8.71 -3.59 -18.64
N ARG A 142 9.20 -3.60 -17.40
CA ARG A 142 8.37 -3.59 -16.18
C ARG A 142 7.36 -2.44 -16.13
N THR A 143 7.75 -1.26 -16.62
CA THR A 143 6.86 -0.09 -16.78
C THR A 143 5.70 -0.35 -17.76
N LEU A 144 5.99 -0.96 -18.91
CA LEU A 144 4.98 -1.32 -19.90
C LEU A 144 4.06 -2.42 -19.36
N ALA A 145 4.62 -3.42 -18.66
CA ALA A 145 3.83 -4.46 -17.99
C ALA A 145 2.84 -3.86 -16.98
N ALA A 146 3.28 -2.92 -16.15
CA ALA A 146 2.43 -2.23 -15.19
C ALA A 146 1.31 -1.41 -15.89
N MET A 147 1.63 -0.70 -16.97
CA MET A 147 0.63 0.03 -17.76
C MET A 147 -0.42 -0.92 -18.37
N LEU A 148 0.01 -2.02 -18.99
CA LEU A 148 -0.89 -3.03 -19.54
C LEU A 148 -1.76 -3.68 -18.47
N GLY A 149 -1.18 -4.02 -17.31
CA GLY A 149 -1.92 -4.56 -16.16
C GLY A 149 -2.99 -3.60 -15.65
N ALA A 150 -2.67 -2.31 -15.52
CA ALA A 150 -3.62 -1.28 -15.11
C ALA A 150 -4.74 -1.09 -16.15
N THR A 151 -4.41 -1.03 -17.45
CA THR A 151 -5.41 -0.94 -18.52
C THR A 151 -6.29 -2.19 -18.58
N ALA A 152 -5.70 -3.38 -18.41
CA ALA A 152 -6.45 -4.63 -18.36
C ALA A 152 -7.41 -4.65 -17.17
N ALA A 153 -6.98 -4.22 -15.98
CA ALA A 153 -7.83 -4.10 -14.79
C ALA A 153 -9.02 -3.16 -15.00
N ILE A 154 -8.80 -1.97 -15.59
CA ILE A 154 -9.88 -1.02 -15.87
C ILE A 154 -10.85 -1.57 -16.94
N THR A 155 -10.32 -2.22 -17.97
CA THR A 155 -11.14 -2.87 -19.02
C THR A 155 -12.03 -3.94 -18.41
N CYS A 156 -11.43 -4.77 -17.57
CA CYS A 156 -12.07 -5.82 -16.79
C CYS A 156 -13.21 -5.31 -15.89
N LEU A 157 -12.99 -4.22 -15.15
CA LEU A 157 -14.03 -3.55 -14.35
C LEU A 157 -15.17 -3.03 -15.23
N THR A 158 -14.82 -2.45 -16.38
CA THR A 158 -15.80 -1.93 -17.35
C THR A 158 -16.70 -3.04 -17.91
N LEU A 159 -16.18 -4.25 -18.12
CA LEU A 159 -16.94 -5.43 -18.57
C LEU A 159 -17.99 -5.87 -17.54
N ILE A 160 -17.69 -5.74 -16.25
CA ILE A 160 -18.60 -6.07 -15.14
C ILE A 160 -19.61 -4.93 -14.86
N ARG A 161 -19.59 -3.87 -15.69
CA ARG A 161 -20.39 -2.64 -15.56
C ARG A 161 -20.05 -1.81 -14.32
N ASP A 162 -18.90 -2.05 -13.71
CA ASP A 162 -18.36 -1.21 -12.64
C ASP A 162 -17.40 -0.20 -13.27
N ARG A 163 -17.90 0.99 -13.60
CA ARG A 163 -17.12 2.04 -14.28
C ARG A 163 -16.63 3.05 -13.25
N PRO A 164 -15.40 2.93 -12.74
CA PRO A 164 -14.86 3.91 -11.80
C PRO A 164 -14.70 5.27 -12.49
N SER A 165 -15.00 6.35 -11.76
CA SER A 165 -14.70 7.70 -12.22
C SER A 165 -13.18 7.92 -12.29
N LEU A 166 -12.72 8.86 -13.13
CA LEU A 166 -11.29 9.20 -13.21
C LEU A 166 -10.73 9.58 -11.85
N ALA A 167 -11.48 10.35 -11.05
CA ALA A 167 -11.09 10.72 -9.70
C ALA A 167 -10.86 9.49 -8.79
N LYS A 168 -11.67 8.44 -8.96
CA LYS A 168 -11.49 7.19 -8.21
C LYS A 168 -10.24 6.43 -8.67
N VAL A 169 -9.97 6.37 -9.97
CA VAL A 169 -8.76 5.72 -10.50
C VAL A 169 -7.50 6.46 -10.04
N VAL A 170 -7.50 7.79 -10.10
CA VAL A 170 -6.38 8.60 -9.60
C VAL A 170 -6.17 8.40 -8.10
N SER A 171 -7.25 8.20 -7.32
CA SER A 171 -7.13 7.88 -5.89
C SER A 171 -6.47 6.54 -5.56
N TRP A 172 -6.29 5.64 -6.55
CA TRP A 172 -5.55 4.40 -6.38
C TRP A 172 -4.03 4.58 -6.53
N LEU A 173 -3.58 5.72 -7.06
CA LEU A 173 -2.17 6.05 -7.13
C LEU A 173 -1.68 6.47 -5.74
N ASP A 174 -0.66 5.78 -5.27
CA ASP A 174 0.04 6.14 -4.03
C ASP A 174 1.04 7.26 -4.32
N VAL A 175 0.53 8.50 -4.31
CA VAL A 175 1.32 9.71 -4.61
C VAL A 175 2.43 9.91 -3.58
N GLU A 176 2.21 9.53 -2.33
CA GLU A 176 3.23 9.65 -1.26
C GLU A 176 4.44 8.78 -1.57
N THR A 177 4.21 7.49 -1.89
CA THR A 177 5.26 6.56 -2.29
C THR A 177 5.99 7.00 -3.55
N LEU A 178 5.24 7.42 -4.58
CA LEU A 178 5.84 7.89 -5.84
C LEU A 178 6.71 9.15 -5.62
N SER A 179 6.23 10.09 -4.79
CA SER A 179 6.98 11.32 -4.48
C SER A 179 8.24 11.02 -3.67
N LEU A 180 8.16 10.09 -2.72
CA LEU A 180 9.31 9.63 -1.95
C LEU A 180 10.36 8.99 -2.86
N LEU A 181 9.96 8.00 -3.68
CA LEU A 181 10.86 7.33 -4.64
C LEU A 181 11.50 8.34 -5.60
N PHE A 182 10.72 9.29 -6.13
CA PHE A 182 11.23 10.34 -7.00
C PHE A 182 12.28 11.23 -6.32
N GLY A 183 12.00 11.71 -5.11
CA GLY A 183 12.96 12.52 -4.34
C GLY A 183 14.27 11.78 -4.04
N MET A 184 14.18 10.48 -3.73
CA MET A 184 15.35 9.64 -3.49
C MET A 184 16.18 9.44 -4.76
N MET A 185 15.55 9.23 -5.92
CA MET A 185 16.27 9.13 -7.19
C MET A 185 16.99 10.44 -7.57
N ILE A 186 16.42 11.60 -7.25
CA ILE A 186 17.10 12.89 -7.43
C ILE A 186 18.33 12.99 -6.51
N LEU A 187 18.18 12.65 -5.22
CA LEU A 187 19.28 12.69 -4.26
C LEU A 187 20.43 11.79 -4.71
N VAL A 188 20.10 10.56 -5.13
CA VAL A 188 21.04 9.62 -5.75
C VAL A 188 21.78 10.27 -6.91
N ALA A 189 21.06 10.83 -7.89
CA ALA A 189 21.66 11.40 -9.09
C ALA A 189 22.69 12.50 -8.74
N ILE A 190 22.36 13.36 -7.78
CA ILE A 190 23.26 14.42 -7.29
C ILE A 190 24.52 13.81 -6.63
N LEU A 191 24.35 12.80 -5.77
CA LEU A 191 25.50 12.13 -5.12
C LEU A 191 26.43 11.45 -6.15
N CYS A 192 25.86 10.90 -7.23
CA CYS A 192 26.64 10.32 -8.32
C CYS A 192 27.48 11.39 -9.03
N GLU A 193 26.90 12.54 -9.38
CA GLU A 193 27.61 13.61 -10.10
C GLU A 193 28.69 14.31 -9.25
N THR A 194 28.51 14.38 -7.93
CA THR A 194 29.48 15.03 -7.03
C THR A 194 30.78 14.23 -6.82
N GLY A 195 30.87 12.99 -7.30
CA GLY A 195 32.03 12.13 -7.08
C GLY A 195 32.15 11.63 -5.64
N PHE A 196 31.05 11.67 -4.87
CA PHE A 196 31.02 11.21 -3.47
C PHE A 196 31.51 9.76 -3.32
N PHE A 197 31.13 8.87 -4.25
CA PHE A 197 31.54 7.47 -4.23
C PHE A 197 33.04 7.27 -4.49
N ASP A 198 33.64 8.09 -5.36
CA ASP A 198 35.08 8.10 -5.59
C ASP A 198 35.84 8.57 -4.35
N TYR A 199 35.32 9.60 -3.67
CA TYR A 199 35.89 10.04 -2.40
C TYR A 199 35.89 8.91 -1.36
N VAL A 200 34.78 8.18 -1.26
CA VAL A 200 34.69 7.09 -0.28
C VAL A 200 35.59 5.91 -0.66
N ALA A 201 35.77 5.62 -1.94
CA ALA A 201 36.76 4.65 -2.41
C ALA A 201 38.15 4.93 -1.81
N VAL A 202 38.57 6.19 -1.88
CA VAL A 202 39.87 6.65 -1.39
C VAL A 202 39.94 6.55 0.14
N VAL A 203 38.86 6.93 0.84
CA VAL A 203 38.77 6.82 2.31
C VAL A 203 38.86 5.35 2.74
N ALA A 204 38.13 4.45 2.08
CA ALA A 204 38.15 3.02 2.35
C ALA A 204 39.56 2.43 2.13
N PHE A 205 40.23 2.84 1.05
CA PHE A 205 41.61 2.41 0.78
C PHE A 205 42.61 2.88 1.85
N ARG A 206 42.50 4.14 2.30
CA ARG A 206 43.34 4.70 3.36
C ARG A 206 43.11 3.98 4.69
N LEU A 207 41.85 3.74 5.06
CA LEU A 207 41.46 2.99 6.27
C LEU A 207 41.99 1.55 6.24
N ALA A 208 41.98 0.92 5.07
CA ALA A 208 42.47 -0.44 4.90
C ALA A 208 43.99 -0.58 5.11
N LYS A 209 44.75 0.53 5.09
CA LYS A 209 46.23 0.56 5.21
C LYS A 209 46.91 -0.46 4.29
N GLY A 210 46.32 -0.70 3.13
CA GLY A 210 46.83 -1.64 2.14
C GLY A 210 46.64 -3.13 2.42
N ARG A 211 45.89 -3.53 3.46
CA ARG A 211 45.55 -4.94 3.75
C ARG A 211 44.23 -5.35 3.07
N THR A 212 44.20 -6.53 2.47
CA THR A 212 43.06 -7.05 1.70
C THR A 212 41.77 -7.18 2.51
N TRP A 213 41.83 -7.78 3.71
CA TRP A 213 40.63 -7.99 4.54
C TRP A 213 40.01 -6.70 5.09
N PRO A 214 40.80 -5.77 5.67
CA PRO A 214 40.29 -4.46 6.05
C PRO A 214 39.68 -3.69 4.87
N LEU A 215 40.22 -3.82 3.65
CA LEU A 215 39.64 -3.20 2.46
C LEU A 215 38.25 -3.76 2.17
N ILE A 216 38.11 -5.08 2.07
CA ILE A 216 36.83 -5.74 1.77
C ILE A 216 35.78 -5.39 2.84
N PHE A 217 36.15 -5.44 4.13
CA PHE A 217 35.22 -5.11 5.21
C PHE A 217 34.83 -3.63 5.21
N THR A 218 35.75 -2.71 4.93
CA THR A 218 35.43 -1.28 4.85
C THR A 218 34.49 -1.00 3.67
N LEU A 219 34.73 -1.63 2.52
CA LEU A 219 33.83 -1.54 1.36
C LEU A 219 32.45 -2.12 1.68
N CYS A 220 32.37 -3.27 2.36
CA CYS A 220 31.10 -3.87 2.77
C CYS A 220 30.34 -2.97 3.76
N ILE A 221 31.00 -2.49 4.82
CA ILE A 221 30.39 -1.57 5.80
C ILE A 221 29.86 -0.33 5.10
N PHE A 222 30.66 0.27 4.22
CA PHE A 222 30.21 1.45 3.50
C PHE A 222 29.04 1.14 2.56
N THR A 223 29.11 0.05 1.80
CA THR A 223 28.03 -0.37 0.89
C THR A 223 26.73 -0.62 1.64
N GLY A 224 26.77 -1.33 2.77
CA GLY A 224 25.59 -1.61 3.57
C GLY A 224 24.97 -0.34 4.17
N VAL A 225 25.81 0.57 4.69
CA VAL A 225 25.34 1.86 5.22
C VAL A 225 24.75 2.72 4.11
N MET A 226 25.39 2.81 2.94
CA MET A 226 24.85 3.57 1.81
C MET A 226 23.56 2.97 1.27
N SER A 227 23.49 1.64 1.14
CA SER A 227 22.28 0.97 0.69
C SER A 227 21.11 1.13 1.67
N ALA A 228 21.37 1.44 2.94
CA ALA A 228 20.30 1.81 3.87
C ALA A 228 19.68 3.20 3.56
N PHE A 229 20.30 4.03 2.72
CA PHE A 229 19.78 5.35 2.34
C PHE A 229 19.55 5.50 0.83
N LEU A 230 20.01 4.54 0.04
CA LEU A 230 19.95 4.55 -1.42
C LEU A 230 19.41 3.21 -1.90
N ASP A 231 18.77 3.20 -3.06
CA ASP A 231 18.39 1.97 -3.74
C ASP A 231 19.59 1.00 -3.88
N ASN A 232 19.34 -0.29 -3.64
CA ASN A 232 20.35 -1.34 -3.68
C ASN A 232 20.99 -1.48 -5.08
N VAL A 233 20.19 -1.40 -6.15
CA VAL A 233 20.70 -1.50 -7.53
C VAL A 233 21.65 -0.35 -7.82
N THR A 234 21.22 0.86 -7.49
CA THR A 234 22.02 2.09 -7.59
C THR A 234 23.33 1.98 -6.82
N THR A 235 23.28 1.56 -5.55
CA THR A 235 24.47 1.45 -4.69
C THR A 235 25.51 0.52 -5.31
N ILE A 236 25.07 -0.62 -5.84
CA ILE A 236 25.96 -1.58 -6.50
C ILE A 236 26.54 -1.02 -7.80
N LEU A 237 25.73 -0.36 -8.64
CA LEU A 237 26.22 0.23 -9.89
C LEU A 237 27.33 1.25 -9.66
N LEU A 238 27.26 1.99 -8.55
CA LEU A 238 28.25 3.02 -8.19
C LEU A 238 29.47 2.43 -7.50
N MET A 239 29.26 1.46 -6.61
CA MET A 239 30.36 0.80 -5.89
C MET A 239 31.14 -0.18 -6.77
N THR A 240 30.54 -0.72 -7.83
CA THR A 240 31.19 -1.68 -8.75
C THR A 240 32.46 -1.13 -9.41
N PRO A 241 32.44 0.00 -10.15
CA PRO A 241 33.63 0.54 -10.80
C PRO A 241 34.73 0.92 -9.80
N VAL A 242 34.33 1.47 -8.65
CA VAL A 242 35.20 1.78 -7.51
C VAL A 242 35.90 0.52 -6.99
N THR A 243 35.12 -0.54 -6.76
CA THR A 243 35.62 -1.81 -6.22
C THR A 243 36.56 -2.49 -7.20
N ILE A 244 36.24 -2.49 -8.50
CA ILE A 244 37.10 -3.06 -9.55
C ILE A 244 38.47 -2.37 -9.54
N ARG A 245 38.51 -1.03 -9.57
CA ARG A 245 39.79 -0.28 -9.54
C ARG A 245 40.62 -0.59 -8.29
N LEU A 246 39.97 -0.68 -7.13
CA LEU A 246 40.64 -1.01 -5.87
C LEU A 246 41.19 -2.44 -5.87
N CYS A 247 40.44 -3.38 -6.45
CA CYS A 247 40.86 -4.77 -6.59
C CYS A 247 42.04 -4.91 -7.57
N GLU A 248 42.04 -4.17 -8.68
CA GLU A 248 43.16 -4.14 -9.65
C GLU A 248 44.45 -3.63 -9.00
N ILE A 249 44.39 -2.53 -8.24
CA ILE A 249 45.55 -1.99 -7.49
C ILE A 249 46.12 -3.01 -6.50
N LYS A 250 45.25 -3.89 -5.97
CA LYS A 250 45.62 -4.90 -4.96
C LYS A 250 45.79 -6.31 -5.53
N ASN A 251 45.67 -6.47 -6.85
CA ASN A 251 45.75 -7.75 -7.55
C ASN A 251 44.80 -8.81 -6.96
N ILE A 252 43.56 -8.39 -6.65
CA ILE A 252 42.47 -9.24 -6.14
C ILE A 252 41.46 -9.44 -7.28
N GLU A 253 40.91 -10.63 -7.41
CA GLU A 253 39.81 -10.93 -8.32
C GLU A 253 38.54 -10.16 -7.89
N PRO A 254 38.06 -9.20 -8.68
CA PRO A 254 36.95 -8.33 -8.28
C PRO A 254 35.64 -9.10 -8.05
N LYS A 255 35.45 -10.22 -8.77
CA LYS A 255 34.22 -11.04 -8.76
C LYS A 255 33.74 -11.37 -7.34
N HIS A 256 34.64 -11.87 -6.50
CA HIS A 256 34.29 -12.32 -5.15
C HIS A 256 33.95 -11.15 -4.22
N VAL A 257 34.65 -10.02 -4.40
CA VAL A 257 34.39 -8.79 -3.65
C VAL A 257 33.03 -8.23 -4.09
N LEU A 258 32.74 -8.17 -5.39
CA LEU A 258 31.45 -7.70 -5.92
C LEU A 258 30.27 -8.54 -5.43
N ILE A 259 30.39 -9.88 -5.41
CA ILE A 259 29.35 -10.76 -4.82
C ILE A 259 29.11 -10.40 -3.35
N SER A 260 30.18 -10.16 -2.60
CA SER A 260 30.10 -9.76 -1.19
C SER A 260 29.38 -8.41 -1.04
N LEU A 261 29.70 -7.42 -1.89
CA LEU A 261 29.00 -6.14 -1.91
C LEU A 261 27.52 -6.31 -2.23
N VAL A 262 27.14 -7.12 -3.22
CA VAL A 262 25.74 -7.35 -3.61
C VAL A 262 24.92 -7.92 -2.45
N ILE A 263 25.46 -8.94 -1.75
CA ILE A 263 24.79 -9.52 -0.57
C ILE A 263 24.62 -8.46 0.51
N ILE A 264 25.69 -7.73 0.82
CA ILE A 264 25.69 -6.69 1.86
C ILE A 264 24.78 -5.50 1.50
N SER A 265 24.70 -5.12 0.23
CA SER A 265 23.80 -4.07 -0.24
C SER A 265 22.35 -4.47 -0.02
N ASN A 266 21.96 -5.71 -0.33
CA ASN A 266 20.60 -6.18 -0.06
C ASN A 266 20.27 -6.20 1.45
N ILE A 267 21.22 -6.60 2.29
CA ILE A 267 21.07 -6.55 3.74
C ILE A 267 20.94 -5.10 4.23
N GLY A 268 21.74 -4.19 3.70
CA GLY A 268 21.68 -2.76 4.01
C GLY A 268 20.37 -2.10 3.56
N GLY A 269 19.92 -2.39 2.34
CA GLY A 269 18.66 -1.89 1.76
C GLY A 269 17.42 -2.30 2.54
N ALA A 270 17.45 -3.50 3.15
CA ALA A 270 16.39 -3.97 4.03
C ALA A 270 16.33 -3.23 5.39
N ALA A 271 17.33 -2.42 5.75
CA ALA A 271 17.38 -1.75 7.04
C ALA A 271 16.39 -0.59 7.19
N THR A 272 16.07 0.09 6.09
CA THR A 272 15.18 1.25 6.11
C THR A 272 14.08 1.12 5.07
N PRO A 273 12.98 1.88 5.23
CA PRO A 273 11.96 2.00 4.19
C PRO A 273 12.51 2.53 2.87
N VAL A 274 13.58 3.34 2.92
CA VAL A 274 14.17 4.06 1.77
C VAL A 274 15.01 3.14 0.89
N GLY A 275 15.72 2.16 1.48
CA GLY A 275 16.75 1.39 0.79
C GLY A 275 16.25 0.41 -0.28
N ASP A 276 14.96 0.07 -0.29
CA ASP A 276 14.36 -0.86 -1.27
C ASP A 276 12.89 -0.51 -1.52
N PRO A 277 12.42 -0.42 -2.79
CA PRO A 277 11.01 -0.09 -3.09
C PRO A 277 9.93 -0.92 -2.37
N PRO A 278 10.08 -2.25 -2.14
CA PRO A 278 9.12 -3.03 -1.35
C PRO A 278 8.93 -2.50 0.08
N ASN A 279 9.99 -1.97 0.71
CA ASN A 279 9.90 -1.45 2.07
C ASN A 279 9.08 -0.15 2.11
N VAL A 280 9.22 0.71 1.09
CA VAL A 280 8.38 1.92 0.93
C VAL A 280 6.91 1.52 0.82
N ILE A 281 6.60 0.51 0.00
CA ILE A 281 5.22 0.04 -0.21
C ILE A 281 4.60 -0.51 1.08
N ILE A 282 5.39 -1.18 1.93
CA ILE A 282 4.91 -1.68 3.22
C ILE A 282 4.53 -0.52 4.15
N ILE A 283 5.38 0.51 4.24
CA ILE A 283 5.14 1.64 5.16
C ILE A 283 4.06 2.62 4.67
N SER A 284 3.84 2.70 3.35
CA SER A 284 2.78 3.54 2.78
C SER A 284 1.38 2.94 2.94
N SER A 285 1.31 1.65 3.28
CA SER A 285 0.04 0.98 3.53
C SER A 285 -0.70 1.60 4.73
N SER A 286 -1.93 2.07 4.49
CA SER A 286 -2.75 2.74 5.52
C SER A 286 -3.02 1.84 6.74
N SER A 287 -3.03 0.52 6.56
CA SER A 287 -3.21 -0.45 7.66
C SER A 287 -2.03 -0.45 8.62
N ILE A 288 -0.82 -0.28 8.10
CA ILE A 288 0.43 -0.25 8.85
C ILE A 288 0.59 1.10 9.56
N GLN A 289 0.22 2.19 8.89
CA GLN A 289 0.21 3.52 9.49
C GLN A 289 -0.78 3.63 10.66
N GLN A 290 -1.96 3.00 10.57
CA GLN A 290 -2.94 2.95 11.67
C GLN A 290 -2.43 2.18 12.89
N GLN A 291 -1.49 1.25 12.71
CA GLN A 291 -0.82 0.55 13.81
C GLN A 291 0.33 1.37 14.43
N GLY A 292 0.56 2.60 13.96
CA GLY A 292 1.61 3.48 14.47
C GLY A 292 3.02 3.17 13.96
N ILE A 293 3.16 2.30 12.95
CA ILE A 293 4.46 1.99 12.36
C ILE A 293 4.84 3.12 11.41
N ASN A 294 5.73 3.98 11.91
CA ASN A 294 6.35 5.07 11.14
C ASN A 294 7.78 4.70 10.71
N PHE A 295 8.45 5.59 9.99
CA PHE A 295 9.78 5.35 9.42
C PHE A 295 10.80 4.89 10.47
N GLY A 296 10.81 5.58 11.62
CA GLY A 296 11.70 5.26 12.74
C GLY A 296 11.36 3.92 13.37
N SER A 297 10.06 3.63 13.57
CA SER A 297 9.61 2.36 14.14
C SER A 297 9.96 1.18 13.25
N PHE A 298 9.72 1.27 11.93
CA PHE A 298 10.12 0.23 10.98
C PHE A 298 11.63 -0.03 11.07
N THR A 299 12.43 1.03 10.99
CA THR A 299 13.90 0.92 11.04
C THR A 299 14.36 0.29 12.35
N MET A 300 13.80 0.69 13.50
CA MET A 300 14.13 0.12 14.81
C MET A 300 13.78 -1.37 14.91
N HIS A 301 12.69 -1.82 14.31
CA HIS A 301 12.30 -3.24 14.31
C HIS A 301 13.19 -4.08 13.38
N MET A 302 13.63 -3.51 12.25
CA MET A 302 14.49 -4.21 11.29
C MET A 302 15.96 -4.28 11.75
N MET A 303 16.44 -3.24 12.43
CA MET A 303 17.86 -3.09 12.81
C MET A 303 18.48 -4.32 13.50
N PRO A 304 17.86 -4.96 14.50
CA PRO A 304 18.45 -6.14 15.14
C PRO A 304 18.69 -7.30 14.16
N GLY A 305 17.73 -7.56 13.27
CA GLY A 305 17.83 -8.61 12.25
C GLY A 305 18.88 -8.28 11.20
N ILE A 306 18.97 -7.00 10.80
CA ILE A 306 19.99 -6.53 9.86
C ILE A 306 21.39 -6.64 10.47
N ILE A 307 21.61 -6.16 11.70
CA ILE A 307 22.93 -6.24 12.35
C ILE A 307 23.38 -7.69 12.47
N LEU A 308 22.49 -8.60 12.88
CA LEU A 308 22.79 -10.02 12.97
C LEU A 308 23.15 -10.61 11.60
N SER A 309 22.34 -10.33 10.57
CA SER A 309 22.56 -10.80 9.20
C SER A 309 23.84 -10.24 8.60
N PHE A 310 24.14 -8.98 8.88
CA PHE A 310 25.34 -8.28 8.44
C PHE A 310 26.59 -8.92 9.05
N ILE A 311 26.61 -9.13 10.37
CA ILE A 311 27.72 -9.80 11.07
C ILE A 311 27.88 -11.23 10.57
N ALA A 312 26.78 -11.99 10.47
CA ALA A 312 26.80 -13.36 9.97
C ALA A 312 27.38 -13.44 8.55
N THR A 313 27.03 -12.48 7.69
CA THR A 313 27.54 -12.39 6.32
C THR A 313 29.03 -12.04 6.30
N LEU A 314 29.49 -11.10 7.11
CA LEU A 314 30.93 -10.80 7.22
C LEU A 314 31.74 -12.01 7.70
N ILE A 315 31.22 -12.77 8.67
CA ILE A 315 31.84 -14.01 9.15
C ILE A 315 31.86 -15.06 8.04
N TYR A 316 30.73 -15.24 7.34
CA TYR A 316 30.62 -16.18 6.23
C TYR A 316 31.63 -15.86 5.12
N ILE A 317 31.70 -14.60 4.67
CA ILE A 317 32.68 -14.12 3.69
C ILE A 317 34.10 -14.42 4.20
N ARG A 318 34.39 -14.18 5.48
CA ARG A 318 35.70 -14.41 6.07
C ARG A 318 36.12 -15.88 6.05
N ILE A 319 35.19 -16.79 6.31
CA ILE A 319 35.43 -18.24 6.35
C ILE A 319 35.53 -18.79 4.93
N TYR A 320 34.60 -18.42 4.05
CA TYR A 320 34.51 -18.95 2.69
C TYR A 320 35.69 -18.51 1.82
N TYR A 321 36.08 -17.23 1.92
CA TYR A 321 37.23 -16.69 1.18
C TYR A 321 38.54 -16.69 2.00
N ARG A 322 38.62 -17.53 3.04
CA ARG A 322 39.78 -17.61 3.94
C ARG A 322 41.09 -17.93 3.20
N ASN A 323 41.02 -18.72 2.14
CA ASN A 323 42.17 -19.01 1.27
C ASN A 323 42.31 -17.90 0.23
N LEU A 324 43.34 -17.06 0.41
CA LEU A 324 43.67 -15.94 -0.49
C LEU A 324 43.94 -16.39 -1.93
N SER A 325 44.36 -17.64 -2.13
CA SER A 325 44.56 -18.27 -3.45
C SER A 325 43.29 -18.33 -4.31
N ASN A 326 42.11 -18.28 -3.70
CA ASN A 326 40.83 -18.23 -4.42
C ASN A 326 40.42 -16.78 -4.77
N LEU A 327 41.16 -15.79 -4.28
CA LEU A 327 40.96 -14.36 -4.53
C LEU A 327 42.02 -13.78 -5.46
N GLU A 328 43.07 -14.53 -5.79
CA GLU A 328 44.09 -14.12 -6.76
C GLU A 328 43.59 -14.42 -8.18
N PHE A 329 44.02 -13.62 -9.16
CA PHE A 329 43.69 -13.87 -10.57
C PHE A 329 44.07 -15.30 -10.94
N GLN A 330 43.06 -16.16 -11.13
CA GLN A 330 43.29 -17.42 -11.82
C GLN A 330 43.55 -17.07 -13.28
N ASP A 331 44.83 -16.97 -13.65
CA ASP A 331 45.23 -17.01 -15.05
C ASP A 331 44.56 -18.25 -15.66
N ARG A 332 43.51 -18.02 -16.45
CA ARG A 332 43.00 -19.04 -17.35
C ARG A 332 44.18 -19.37 -18.26
N LYS A 333 44.83 -20.50 -18.01
CA LYS A 333 45.62 -21.20 -19.01
C LYS A 333 44.69 -21.44 -20.18
N ILE A 334 44.77 -20.57 -21.18
CA ILE A 334 44.21 -20.77 -22.52
C ILE A 334 45.06 -21.83 -23.21
#